data_AF-A0AAV6US07-F1
#
_entry.id   AF-A0AAV6US07-F1
#
_cell.length_a   1.000
_cell.length_b   1.000
_cell.length_c   1.000
_cell.angle_alpha   90.00
_cell.angle_beta   90.00
_cell.angle_gamma   90.00
#
_symmetry.space_group_name_H-M   'P 1'
#
loop_
_entity.id
_entity.type
_entity.pdbx_description
1 polymer ?
#
loop_
_entity_poly.entity_id
_entity_poly.type
_entity_poly.pdbx_seq_one_letter_code
_entity_poly.pdbx_strand_id
1 'polypeptide(L)'
;MDLFLFQQQVSQFLTSKNVIRTLVKLIFGNDEESAATSKQILNIFVSVLDMLKSTLGQRARSATSRSGSKAVLGDAATASASLLKGYIKAFMTNNNSCVQKYLCEASKEAVSDGREVGYLIAQIGGYAASYALENQKSAAFQENYAASRKGRSGEDCKAVYQVCNEVE
;
A
#
# COMPACT_ATOMS: atom_id res chain seq x y z
N MET A 1 -9.79 -11.30 24.19
CA MET A 1 -11.12 -10.70 23.86
C MET A 1 -10.92 -9.39 23.10
N ASP A 2 -9.86 -9.30 22.26
CA ASP A 2 -9.25 -8.02 21.84
C ASP A 2 -9.31 -7.79 20.33
N LEU A 3 -9.57 -8.84 19.55
CA LEU A 3 -9.74 -8.74 18.10
C LEU A 3 -11.08 -8.08 17.73
N PHE A 4 -12.10 -8.23 18.60
CA PHE A 4 -13.44 -7.67 18.39
C PHE A 4 -13.48 -6.14 18.62
N LEU A 5 -12.71 -5.64 19.60
CA LEU A 5 -12.54 -4.20 19.84
C LEU A 5 -11.74 -3.50 18.74
N PHE A 6 -10.73 -4.18 18.18
CA PHE A 6 -9.97 -3.67 17.03
C PHE A 6 -10.84 -3.52 15.78
N GLN A 7 -11.68 -4.53 15.48
CA GLN A 7 -12.66 -4.46 14.39
C GLN A 7 -13.67 -3.32 14.58
N GLN A 8 -14.16 -3.12 15.81
CA GLN A 8 -15.15 -2.07 16.10
C GLN A 8 -14.56 -0.65 16.01
N GLN A 9 -13.32 -0.44 16.45
CA GLN A 9 -12.63 0.84 16.30
C GLN A 9 -12.27 1.15 14.85
N VAL A 10 -11.80 0.15 14.08
CA VAL A 10 -11.52 0.33 12.65
C VAL A 10 -12.81 0.62 11.87
N SER A 11 -13.93 -0.02 12.23
CA SER A 11 -15.23 0.26 11.63
C SER A 11 -15.75 1.67 11.96
N GLN A 12 -15.52 2.17 13.18
CA GLN A 12 -15.86 3.57 13.52
C GLN A 12 -14.97 4.59 12.82
N PHE A 13 -13.67 4.30 12.63
CA PHE A 13 -12.74 5.20 11.93
C PHE A 13 -12.97 5.25 10.41
N LEU A 14 -13.44 4.14 9.82
CA LEU A 14 -13.79 4.06 8.40
C LEU A 14 -15.22 4.57 8.10
N THR A 15 -16.00 4.94 9.13
CA THR A 15 -17.31 5.60 8.98
C THR A 15 -17.13 7.08 8.66
N SER A 16 -16.33 7.39 7.66
CA SER A 16 -16.17 8.74 7.14
C SER A 16 -15.82 8.65 5.67
N LYS A 17 -16.86 8.42 4.84
CA LYS A 17 -16.80 8.55 3.38
C LYS A 17 -16.09 9.83 2.93
N ASN A 18 -16.06 10.87 3.78
CA ASN A 18 -15.37 12.12 3.52
C ASN A 18 -13.86 12.09 3.81
N VAL A 19 -13.37 11.36 4.83
CA VAL A 19 -11.93 11.33 5.18
C VAL A 19 -11.13 10.56 4.14
N ILE A 20 -11.65 9.41 3.71
CA ILE A 20 -11.03 8.60 2.65
C ILE A 20 -11.04 9.40 1.34
N ARG A 21 -12.15 10.08 1.02
CA ARG A 21 -12.25 10.94 -0.17
C ARG A 21 -11.27 12.12 -0.13
N THR A 22 -11.03 12.71 1.03
CA THR A 22 -10.06 13.80 1.21
C THR A 22 -8.62 13.31 1.07
N LEU A 23 -8.27 12.15 1.65
CA LEU A 23 -6.95 11.54 1.48
C LEU A 23 -6.69 11.17 0.01
N VAL A 24 -7.68 10.61 -0.67
CA VAL A 24 -7.60 10.31 -2.11
C VAL A 24 -7.47 11.61 -2.92
N LYS A 25 -8.26 12.64 -2.64
CA LYS A 25 -8.16 13.94 -3.36
C LYS A 25 -6.83 14.66 -3.14
N LEU A 26 -6.21 14.54 -1.96
CA LEU A 26 -4.92 15.15 -1.67
C LEU A 26 -3.76 14.40 -2.32
N ILE A 27 -3.85 13.07 -2.45
CA ILE A 27 -2.81 12.25 -3.09
C ILE A 27 -2.93 12.30 -4.62
N PHE A 28 -4.15 12.37 -5.15
CA PHE A 28 -4.43 12.32 -6.59
C PHE A 28 -4.83 13.66 -7.20
N GLY A 29 -4.71 14.76 -6.44
CA GLY A 29 -4.76 16.15 -6.89
C GLY A 29 -5.76 16.47 -8.00
N ASN A 30 -6.91 17.04 -7.65
CA ASN A 30 -7.65 17.82 -8.64
C ASN A 30 -7.19 19.27 -8.53
N ASP A 31 -6.65 19.78 -9.64
CA ASP A 31 -6.36 21.20 -9.86
C ASP A 31 -7.60 22.02 -9.53
N GLU A 32 -7.51 22.89 -8.52
CA GLU A 32 -7.96 24.28 -8.58
C GLU A 32 -7.60 25.00 -7.28
N GLU A 33 -6.65 25.93 -7.44
CA GLU A 33 -6.56 27.24 -6.80
C GLU A 33 -6.52 27.37 -5.26
N SER A 34 -5.35 27.76 -4.74
CA SER A 34 -5.16 29.00 -3.96
C SER A 34 -3.96 28.89 -2.99
N ALA A 35 -2.97 29.77 -3.18
CA ALA A 35 -1.83 29.92 -2.28
C ALA A 35 -2.22 30.31 -0.83
N ALA A 36 -3.45 30.80 -0.61
CA ALA A 36 -4.02 31.05 0.72
C ALA A 36 -4.34 29.74 1.47
N THR A 37 -4.89 28.74 0.77
CA THR A 37 -5.15 27.39 1.29
C THR A 37 -3.84 26.71 1.67
N SER A 38 -2.74 27.03 0.98
CA SER A 38 -1.42 26.43 1.23
C SER A 38 -0.88 26.70 2.63
N LYS A 39 -1.04 27.91 3.20
CA LYS A 39 -0.55 28.19 4.57
C LYS A 39 -1.36 27.50 5.67
N GLN A 40 -2.69 27.44 5.50
CA GLN A 40 -3.57 26.70 6.41
C GLN A 40 -3.33 25.19 6.31
N ILE A 41 -3.17 24.68 5.08
CA ILE A 41 -2.83 23.28 4.83
C ILE A 41 -1.46 22.94 5.41
N LEU A 42 -0.45 23.79 5.26
CA LEU A 42 0.88 23.58 5.85
C LEU A 42 0.83 23.55 7.39
N ASN A 43 0.07 24.44 8.04
CA ASN A 43 -0.10 24.40 9.51
C ASN A 43 -0.81 23.14 10.00
N ILE A 44 -1.79 22.65 9.24
CA ILE A 44 -2.47 21.38 9.52
C ILE A 44 -1.48 20.22 9.33
N PHE A 45 -0.68 20.21 8.26
CA PHE A 45 0.35 19.19 8.04
C PHE A 45 1.40 19.17 9.15
N VAL A 46 1.90 20.32 9.60
CA VAL A 46 2.83 20.41 10.73
C VAL A 46 2.19 19.86 12.01
N SER A 47 0.95 20.24 12.30
CA SER A 47 0.24 19.75 13.49
C SER A 47 -0.03 18.25 13.43
N VAL A 48 -0.35 17.71 12.25
CA VAL A 48 -0.55 16.27 12.04
C VAL A 48 0.78 15.52 12.11
N LEU A 49 1.88 16.09 11.59
CA LEU A 49 3.22 15.51 11.71
C LEU A 49 3.68 15.47 13.17
N ASP A 50 3.43 16.52 13.96
CA ASP A 50 3.75 16.54 15.39
C ASP A 50 2.87 15.57 16.17
N MET A 51 1.59 15.44 15.80
CA MET A 51 0.69 14.47 16.41
C MET A 51 1.03 13.02 16.03
N LEU A 52 1.46 12.77 14.79
CA LEU A 52 2.00 11.49 14.34
C LEU A 52 3.32 11.17 15.04
N LYS A 53 4.24 12.15 15.16
CA LYS A 53 5.52 12.00 15.84
C LYS A 53 5.34 11.77 17.34
N SER A 54 4.36 12.42 17.96
CA SER A 54 3.98 12.21 19.36
C SER A 54 3.30 10.84 19.56
N THR A 55 2.39 10.45 18.67
CA THR A 55 1.69 9.16 18.72
C THR A 55 2.63 7.97 18.47
N LEU A 56 3.49 8.07 17.44
CA LEU A 56 4.54 7.08 17.17
C LEU A 56 5.62 7.15 18.26
N GLY A 57 5.94 8.31 18.81
CA GLY A 57 6.94 8.49 19.87
C GLY A 57 6.50 7.92 21.22
N GLN A 58 5.22 8.07 21.59
CA GLN A 58 4.65 7.46 22.79
C GLN A 58 4.49 5.94 22.64
N ARG A 59 4.01 5.46 21.47
CA ARG A 59 4.01 4.00 21.18
C ARG A 59 5.42 3.42 21.06
N ALA A 60 6.39 4.17 20.53
CA ALA A 60 7.78 3.74 20.47
C ALA A 60 8.35 3.55 21.87
N ARG A 61 8.17 4.50 22.79
CA ARG A 61 8.65 4.37 24.19
C ARG A 61 7.96 3.24 24.96
N SER A 62 6.69 2.94 24.67
CA SER A 62 5.97 1.79 25.23
C SER A 62 6.29 0.45 24.54
N ALA A 63 6.85 0.47 23.34
CA ALA A 63 7.25 -0.71 22.56
C ALA A 63 8.76 -1.02 22.64
N THR A 64 9.59 -0.16 23.25
CA THR A 64 11.03 -0.40 23.46
C THR A 64 11.34 -1.51 24.48
N SER A 65 10.34 -2.11 25.12
CA SER A 65 10.52 -3.26 26.01
C SER A 65 10.59 -4.61 25.29
N ARG A 66 10.42 -4.66 23.95
CA ARG A 66 10.61 -5.88 23.14
C ARG A 66 11.50 -5.59 21.93
N SER A 67 12.75 -6.03 22.02
CA SER A 67 13.79 -5.95 20.98
C SER A 67 13.44 -6.55 19.60
N GLY A 68 12.23 -7.11 19.40
CA GLY A 68 11.74 -7.64 18.13
C GLY A 68 10.94 -6.65 17.25
N SER A 69 10.44 -5.53 17.80
CA SER A 69 9.59 -4.59 17.06
C SER A 69 10.33 -3.80 15.97
N LYS A 70 11.63 -3.51 16.17
CA LYS A 70 12.47 -2.84 15.17
C LYS A 70 12.74 -3.73 13.94
N ALA A 71 12.90 -5.03 14.14
CA ALA A 71 13.07 -5.99 13.05
C ALA A 71 11.79 -6.08 12.22
N VAL A 72 10.63 -6.19 12.88
CA VAL A 72 9.31 -6.19 12.20
C VAL A 72 9.06 -4.91 11.41
N LEU A 73 9.47 -3.74 11.94
CA LEU A 73 9.37 -2.47 11.21
C LEU A 73 10.25 -2.46 9.94
N GLY A 74 11.47 -3.00 10.03
CA GLY A 74 12.38 -3.14 8.89
C GLY A 74 11.86 -4.12 7.84
N ASP A 75 11.35 -5.27 8.26
CA ASP A 75 10.74 -6.28 7.39
C ASP A 75 9.47 -5.72 6.70
N ALA A 76 8.66 -4.94 7.42
CA ALA A 76 7.51 -4.27 6.82
C ALA A 76 7.92 -3.18 5.81
N ALA A 77 8.96 -2.40 6.11
CA ALA A 77 9.45 -1.35 5.23
C ALA A 77 10.02 -1.91 3.93
N THR A 78 10.81 -2.98 4.01
CA THR A 78 11.39 -3.67 2.84
C THR A 78 10.29 -4.29 1.98
N ALA A 79 9.34 -5.04 2.57
CA ALA A 79 8.20 -5.58 1.84
C ALA A 79 7.35 -4.50 1.15
N SER A 80 7.13 -3.37 1.84
CA SER A 80 6.36 -2.25 1.29
C SER A 80 7.11 -1.59 0.13
N ALA A 81 8.43 -1.45 0.22
CA ALA A 81 9.26 -0.92 -0.86
C ALA A 81 9.22 -1.83 -2.10
N SER A 82 9.32 -3.15 -1.91
CA SER A 82 9.25 -4.14 -3.00
C SER A 82 7.88 -4.12 -3.69
N LEU A 83 6.78 -4.01 -2.92
CA LEU A 83 5.45 -3.80 -3.49
C LEU A 83 5.35 -2.51 -4.29
N LEU A 84 5.80 -1.39 -3.71
CA LEU A 84 5.68 -0.08 -4.32
C LEU A 84 6.45 -0.01 -5.64
N LYS A 85 7.63 -0.62 -5.69
CA LYS A 85 8.45 -0.74 -6.90
C LYS A 85 7.67 -1.45 -8.03
N GLY A 86 7.07 -2.60 -7.75
CA GLY A 86 6.26 -3.30 -8.75
C GLY A 86 4.97 -2.55 -9.11
N TYR A 87 4.36 -1.85 -8.16
CA TYR A 87 3.20 -0.99 -8.42
C TYR A 87 3.54 0.16 -9.38
N ILE A 88 4.68 0.84 -9.20
CA ILE A 88 5.13 1.89 -10.12
C ILE A 88 5.32 1.32 -11.52
N LYS A 89 5.92 0.13 -11.67
CA LYS A 89 6.07 -0.53 -12.97
C LYS A 89 4.71 -0.88 -13.60
N ALA A 90 3.76 -1.38 -12.81
CA ALA A 90 2.39 -1.62 -13.24
C ALA A 90 1.70 -0.32 -13.71
N PHE A 91 1.93 0.79 -13.00
CA PHE A 91 1.39 2.09 -13.37
C PHE A 91 1.99 2.66 -14.65
N MET A 92 3.28 2.45 -14.90
CA MET A 92 3.93 2.95 -16.11
C MET A 92 3.59 2.11 -17.37
N THR A 93 3.00 0.93 -17.19
CA THR A 93 2.77 -0.01 -18.29
C THR A 93 1.32 -0.03 -18.78
N ASN A 94 1.08 0.13 -20.08
CA ASN A 94 -0.28 0.16 -20.64
C ASN A 94 -0.85 -1.22 -21.02
N ASN A 95 -0.06 -2.28 -20.93
CA ASN A 95 -0.50 -3.63 -21.23
C ASN A 95 -1.00 -4.35 -19.97
N ASN A 96 -2.26 -4.80 -19.97
CA ASN A 96 -2.88 -5.47 -18.81
C ASN A 96 -2.12 -6.74 -18.39
N SER A 97 -1.61 -7.52 -19.33
CA SER A 97 -0.82 -8.73 -18.99
C SER A 97 0.49 -8.38 -18.30
N CYS A 98 1.09 -7.24 -18.66
CA CYS A 98 2.29 -6.72 -18.00
C CYS A 98 2.00 -6.13 -16.62
N VAL A 99 0.89 -5.41 -16.47
CA VAL A 99 0.39 -4.92 -15.17
C VAL A 99 0.26 -6.09 -14.21
N GLN A 100 -0.38 -7.18 -14.65
CA GLN A 100 -0.55 -8.39 -13.87
C GLN A 100 0.78 -9.05 -13.52
N LYS A 101 1.74 -9.13 -14.46
CA LYS A 101 3.11 -9.60 -14.17
C LYS A 101 3.74 -8.80 -13.04
N TYR A 102 3.75 -7.48 -13.14
CA TYR A 102 4.39 -6.62 -12.14
C TYR A 102 3.73 -6.75 -10.77
N LEU A 103 2.39 -6.84 -10.69
CA LEU A 103 1.68 -7.07 -9.43
C LEU A 103 2.01 -8.44 -8.81
N CYS A 104 2.12 -9.47 -9.64
CA CYS A 104 2.53 -10.81 -9.22
C CYS A 104 3.97 -10.79 -8.68
N GLU A 105 4.91 -10.22 -9.42
CA GLU A 105 6.32 -10.12 -9.02
C GLU A 105 6.47 -9.30 -7.74
N ALA A 106 5.80 -8.15 -7.64
CA ALA A 106 5.84 -7.31 -6.44
C ALA A 106 5.35 -8.07 -5.21
N SER A 107 4.24 -8.81 -5.35
CA SER A 107 3.66 -9.58 -4.26
C SER A 107 4.55 -10.73 -3.83
N LYS A 108 5.24 -11.36 -4.78
CA LYS A 108 6.23 -12.41 -4.51
C LYS A 108 7.47 -11.86 -3.79
N GLU A 109 8.01 -10.75 -4.29
CA GLU A 109 9.19 -10.07 -3.72
C GLU A 109 8.88 -9.58 -2.30
N ALA A 110 7.69 -9.00 -2.07
CA ALA A 110 7.28 -8.55 -0.75
C ALA A 110 7.08 -9.66 0.27
N VAL A 111 6.59 -10.84 -0.16
CA VAL A 111 6.51 -12.03 0.71
C VAL A 111 7.92 -12.56 1.03
N SER A 112 8.81 -12.56 0.04
CA SER A 112 10.19 -12.99 0.20
C SER A 112 10.98 -12.08 1.16
N ASP A 113 10.87 -10.76 0.96
CA ASP A 113 11.64 -9.76 1.70
C ASP A 113 11.06 -9.48 3.10
N GLY A 114 9.73 -9.53 3.22
CA GLY A 114 9.01 -9.15 4.43
C GLY A 114 8.86 -10.21 5.51
N ARG A 115 9.41 -11.42 5.30
CA ARG A 115 9.32 -12.54 6.26
C ARG A 115 7.87 -12.73 6.76
N GLU A 116 7.66 -12.69 8.08
CA GLU A 116 6.36 -12.91 8.72
C GLU A 116 5.29 -11.86 8.35
N VAL A 117 5.70 -10.62 8.04
CA VAL A 117 4.76 -9.53 7.70
C VAL A 117 4.55 -9.36 6.19
N GLY A 118 5.44 -9.91 5.36
CA GLY A 118 5.41 -9.79 3.91
C GLY A 118 4.11 -10.26 3.28
N TYR A 119 3.54 -11.37 3.77
CA TYR A 119 2.25 -11.89 3.30
C TYR A 119 1.08 -10.93 3.54
N LEU A 120 1.05 -10.28 4.71
CA LEU A 120 0.02 -9.31 5.05
C LEU A 120 0.16 -8.05 4.21
N ILE A 121 1.39 -7.55 4.08
CA ILE A 121 1.72 -6.38 3.28
C ILE A 121 1.34 -6.62 1.81
N ALA A 122 1.70 -7.77 1.24
CA ALA A 122 1.31 -8.15 -0.11
C ALA A 122 -0.20 -8.33 -0.29
N GLN A 123 -0.91 -8.79 0.74
CA GLN A 123 -2.38 -8.91 0.68
C GLN A 123 -3.06 -7.56 0.54
N ILE A 124 -2.69 -6.65 1.44
CA ILE A 124 -3.29 -5.31 1.54
C ILE A 124 -2.85 -4.48 0.33
N GLY A 125 -1.56 -4.51 0.02
CA GLY A 125 -1.00 -3.78 -1.11
C GLY A 125 -1.52 -4.30 -2.44
N GLY A 126 -1.65 -5.62 -2.64
CA GLY A 126 -2.25 -6.19 -3.84
C GLY A 126 -3.70 -5.78 -4.03
N TYR A 127 -4.50 -5.73 -2.95
CA TYR A 127 -5.87 -5.22 -3.00
C TYR A 127 -5.92 -3.73 -3.36
N ALA A 128 -5.13 -2.91 -2.65
CA ALA A 128 -5.09 -1.47 -2.86
C ALA A 128 -4.61 -1.10 -4.27
N ALA A 129 -3.56 -1.78 -4.75
CA ALA A 129 -3.03 -1.62 -6.10
C ALA A 129 -4.07 -1.97 -7.16
N SER A 130 -4.78 -3.09 -6.99
CA SER A 130 -5.82 -3.54 -7.92
C SER A 130 -6.97 -2.54 -8.00
N TYR A 131 -7.39 -1.98 -6.86
CA TYR A 131 -8.44 -0.96 -6.80
C TYR A 131 -7.99 0.38 -7.41
N ALA A 132 -6.74 0.78 -7.18
CA ALA A 132 -6.19 1.99 -7.77
C ALA A 132 -6.07 1.88 -9.32
N LEU A 133 -5.61 0.72 -9.81
CA LEU A 133 -5.47 0.46 -11.25
C LEU A 133 -6.83 0.34 -11.97
N GLU A 134 -7.85 -0.21 -11.31
CA GLU A 134 -9.21 -0.26 -11.85
C GLU A 134 -9.75 1.15 -12.13
N ASN A 135 -9.55 2.08 -11.18
CA ASN A 135 -10.01 3.46 -11.31
C ASN A 135 -9.26 4.29 -12.37
N GLN A 136 -8.06 3.88 -12.78
CA GLN A 136 -7.23 4.66 -13.71
C GLN A 136 -7.10 4.08 -15.11
N LYS A 137 -7.10 2.74 -15.25
CA LYS A 137 -6.77 2.07 -16.51
C LYS A 137 -7.89 1.23 -17.11
N SER A 138 -9.09 1.24 -16.50
CA SER A 138 -10.16 0.27 -16.82
C SER A 138 -9.67 -1.19 -16.78
N ALA A 139 -8.63 -1.46 -15.99
CA ALA A 139 -8.07 -2.80 -15.83
C ALA A 139 -8.91 -3.57 -14.79
N ALA A 140 -9.27 -4.81 -15.10
CA ALA A 140 -10.16 -5.59 -14.25
C ALA A 140 -9.54 -5.85 -12.86
N PHE A 141 -10.19 -5.34 -11.80
CA PHE A 141 -9.74 -5.53 -10.42
C PHE A 141 -9.48 -6.99 -10.09
N GLN A 142 -10.39 -7.89 -10.50
CA GLN A 142 -10.30 -9.32 -10.20
C GLN A 142 -9.05 -9.96 -10.80
N GLU A 143 -8.68 -9.59 -12.03
CA GLU A 143 -7.48 -10.13 -12.68
C GLU A 143 -6.20 -9.61 -12.03
N ASN A 144 -6.16 -8.32 -11.70
CA ASN A 144 -5.04 -7.68 -11.01
C ASN A 144 -4.85 -8.25 -9.59
N TYR A 145 -5.94 -8.47 -8.87
CA TYR A 145 -5.90 -9.03 -7.53
C TYR A 145 -5.54 -10.51 -7.56
N ALA A 146 -6.04 -11.27 -8.55
CA ALA A 146 -5.64 -12.64 -8.77
C ALA A 146 -4.14 -12.75 -9.09
N ALA A 147 -3.58 -11.85 -9.90
CA ALA A 147 -2.15 -11.80 -10.18
C ALA A 147 -1.32 -11.58 -8.90
N SER A 148 -1.73 -10.63 -8.07
CA SER A 148 -1.11 -10.39 -6.75
C SER A 148 -1.20 -11.63 -5.86
N ARG A 149 -2.32 -12.35 -5.88
CA ARG A 149 -2.51 -13.60 -5.12
C ARG A 149 -1.56 -14.70 -5.57
N LYS A 150 -1.36 -14.88 -6.88
CA LYS A 150 -0.39 -15.85 -7.45
C LYS A 150 1.05 -15.54 -7.00
N GLY A 151 1.39 -14.25 -6.96
CA GLY A 151 2.68 -13.81 -6.42
C GLY A 151 2.87 -14.21 -4.96
N ARG A 152 1.85 -13.99 -4.13
CA ARG A 152 1.91 -14.38 -2.70
C ARG A 152 1.96 -15.88 -2.46
N SER A 153 1.37 -16.70 -3.34
CA SER A 153 1.47 -18.16 -3.26
C SER A 153 2.81 -18.70 -3.75
N GLY A 154 3.70 -17.84 -4.27
CA GLY A 154 5.03 -18.23 -4.73
C GLY A 154 5.07 -18.77 -6.15
N GLU A 155 4.02 -18.56 -6.95
CA GLU A 155 4.00 -18.98 -8.36
C GLU A 155 5.10 -18.28 -9.18
N ASP A 156 5.44 -18.87 -10.33
CA ASP A 156 6.37 -18.25 -11.26
C ASP A 156 5.65 -17.24 -12.16
N CYS A 157 5.66 -15.98 -11.73
CA CYS A 157 5.05 -14.86 -12.45
C CYS A 157 5.57 -14.71 -13.88
N LYS A 158 6.84 -15.06 -14.16
CA LYS A 158 7.41 -14.96 -15.52
C LYS A 158 6.88 -16.05 -16.44
N ALA A 159 6.65 -17.24 -15.90
CA ALA A 159 6.04 -18.35 -16.62
C ALA A 159 4.53 -18.13 -16.87
N VAL A 160 3.84 -17.47 -15.95
CA VAL A 160 2.41 -17.14 -16.08
C VAL A 160 2.17 -15.99 -17.06
N TYR A 161 3.06 -14.99 -17.09
CA TYR A 161 2.88 -13.76 -17.89
C TYR A 161 3.96 -13.57 -18.95
N GLN A 162 4.13 -14.58 -19.82
CA GLN A 162 5.20 -14.65 -20.82
C GLN A 162 5.19 -13.50 -21.83
N VAL A 163 4.00 -12.97 -22.14
CA VAL A 163 3.78 -11.87 -23.10
C VAL A 163 4.54 -10.59 -22.71
N CYS A 164 4.98 -10.48 -21.45
CA CYS A 164 5.67 -9.31 -20.93
C CYS A 164 7.16 -9.56 -20.60
N ASN A 165 7.78 -10.58 -21.20
CA ASN A 165 9.21 -10.89 -20.99
C ASN A 165 10.14 -10.15 -21.98
N GLU A 166 9.62 -9.38 -22.94
CA GLU A 166 10.41 -8.79 -24.04
C GLU A 166 10.83 -7.33 -23.86
N VAL A 167 10.75 -6.75 -22.66
CA VAL A 167 11.25 -5.39 -22.42
C VAL A 167 12.01 -5.34 -21.11
N GLU A 168 13.28 -5.73 -21.16
CA GLU A 168 14.30 -5.39 -20.16
C GLU A 168 15.45 -4.64 -20.87
#